data_AF-A0A447T8F6-F1
#
_entry.id   AF-A0A447T8F6-F1
#
_cell.length_a   1.000
_cell.length_b   1.000
_cell.length_c   1.000
_cell.angle_alpha   90.00
_cell.angle_beta   90.00
_cell.angle_gamma   90.00
#
_symmetry.space_group_name_H-M   'P 1'
#
loop_
_entity.id
_entity.type
_entity.pdbx_description
1 polymer ?
#
loop_
_entity_poly.entity_id
_entity_poly.type
_entity_poly.pdbx_seq_one_letter_code
_entity_poly.pdbx_strand_id
1 'polypeptide(L)' 'MAEAAFDDQCTGANPRYPLISELKQLLLDSFYGRPYKEAWERDEAAVEDKPAKGKSKAKA' A
#
# COMPACT_ATOMS: atom_id res chain seq x y z
N MET A 1 -5.45 3.21 12.28
CA MET A 1 -5.07 1.79 12.05
C MET A 1 -3.58 1.62 11.79
N ALA A 2 -2.96 2.39 10.88
CA ALA A 2 -1.52 2.26 10.62
C ALA A 2 -0.63 2.49 11.85
N GLU A 3 -0.94 3.50 12.68
CA GLU A 3 -0.22 3.77 13.95
C GLU A 3 -0.35 2.60 14.94
N ALA A 4 -1.57 2.10 15.16
CA ALA A 4 -1.79 0.95 16.02
C ALA A 4 -1.08 -0.33 15.51
N ALA A 5 -0.98 -0.52 14.19
CA ALA A 5 -0.21 -1.62 13.61
C ALA A 5 1.29 -1.43 13.82
N PHE A 6 1.79 -0.20 13.80
CA PHE A 6 3.19 0.12 14.08
C PHE A 6 3.55 -0.17 15.54
N ASP A 7 2.68 0.17 16.48
CA ASP A 7 2.88 -0.03 17.94
C ASP A 7 2.59 -1.47 18.42
N ASP A 8 2.17 -2.37 17.53
CA ASP A 8 1.96 -3.78 17.88
C ASP A 8 3.31 -4.42 18.26
N GLN A 9 3.31 -5.19 19.35
CA GLN A 9 4.48 -5.94 19.80
C GLN A 9 5.04 -6.88 18.72
N CYS A 10 4.19 -7.31 17.78
CA CYS A 10 4.60 -8.14 16.66
C CYS A 10 5.45 -7.40 15.61
N THR A 11 5.34 -6.07 15.51
CA THR A 11 6.05 -5.28 14.47
C THR A 11 7.57 -5.29 14.66
N GLY A 12 8.04 -5.41 15.90
CA GLY A 12 9.47 -5.53 16.19
C GLY A 12 10.12 -6.81 15.67
N ALA A 13 9.35 -7.85 15.38
CA ALA A 13 9.84 -9.11 14.81
C ALA A 13 9.94 -9.08 13.27
N ASN A 14 9.46 -8.02 12.62
CA ASN A 14 9.50 -7.91 11.17
C ASN A 14 10.95 -7.65 10.71
N PRO A 15 11.51 -8.43 9.76
CA PRO A 15 12.87 -8.22 9.26
C PRO A 15 13.10 -6.83 8.64
N ARG A 16 12.04 -6.16 8.17
CA ARG A 16 12.08 -4.74 7.80
C ARG A 16 11.18 -3.98 8.76
N TYR A 17 11.77 -3.05 9.52
CA TYR A 17 11.02 -2.17 10.40
C TYR A 17 10.26 -1.12 9.56
N PRO A 18 8.93 -1.20 9.47
CA PRO A 18 8.17 -0.40 8.53
C PRO A 18 7.92 1.01 9.07
N LEU A 19 7.82 1.99 8.17
CA LEU A 19 7.29 3.31 8.50
C LEU A 19 5.76 3.27 8.57
N ILE A 20 5.17 4.13 9.40
CA ILE A 20 3.70 4.26 9.50
C ILE A 20 3.08 4.61 8.13
N SER A 21 3.78 5.40 7.31
CA SER A 21 3.37 5.75 5.94
C SER A 21 3.34 4.55 5.00
N GLU A 22 4.27 3.60 5.16
CA GLU A 22 4.32 2.35 4.39
C GLU A 22 3.16 1.44 4.79
N LEU A 23 2.91 1.26 6.09
CA LEU A 23 1.78 0.48 6.60
C LEU A 23 0.44 1.05 6.15
N LYS A 24 0.28 2.38 6.17
CA LYS A 24 -0.94 3.05 5.68
C LYS A 24 -1.22 2.69 4.22
N GLN A 25 -0.20 2.71 3.38
CA GLN A 25 -0.36 2.45 1.95
C GLN A 25 -0.56 0.97 1.67
N LEU A 26 0.14 0.09 2.37
CA LEU A 26 -0.09 -1.34 2.31
C LEU A 26 -1.53 -1.71 2.69
N LEU A 27 -2.09 -1.08 3.74
CA LEU A 27 -3.48 -1.27 4.15
C LEU A 27 -4.47 -0.78 3.08
N LEU A 28 -4.22 0.38 2.48
CA LEU A 28 -5.06 0.91 1.40
C LEU A 28 -5.01 0.03 0.15
N ASP A 29 -3.82 -0.38 -0.27
CA ASP A 29 -3.64 -1.23 -1.44
C ASP A 29 -4.28 -2.61 -1.22
N SER A 30 -4.17 -3.17 -0.02
CA SER A 30 -4.85 -4.41 0.35
C SER A 30 -6.38 -4.27 0.30
N PHE A 31 -6.92 -3.16 0.80
CA PHE A 31 -8.36 -2.88 0.76
C PHE A 31 -8.90 -2.78 -0.66
N TYR A 32 -8.16 -2.13 -1.56
CA TYR A 32 -8.54 -1.94 -2.96
C TYR A 32 -8.03 -3.05 -3.91
N GLY A 33 -7.36 -4.09 -3.40
CA GLY A 33 -6.82 -5.19 -4.20
C GLY A 33 -5.69 -4.79 -5.17
N ARG A 34 -4.91 -3.76 -4.83
CA ARG A 34 -3.75 -3.30 -5.62
C ARG A 34 -2.46 -3.95 -5.11
N PRO A 35 -1.48 -4.22 -5.98
CA PRO A 35 -0.15 -4.63 -5.53
C PRO A 35 0.55 -3.45 -4.85
N TYR A 36 1.14 -3.69 -3.67
CA TYR A 36 1.99 -2.71 -3.01
C TYR A 36 3.20 -2.38 -3.90
N LYS A 37 3.56 -1.09 -3.96
CA LYS A 37 4.74 -0.59 -4.65
C LYS A 37 5.59 0.20 -3.67
N GLU A 38 6.90 0.09 -3.82
CA GLU A 38 7.83 0.81 -2.96
C GLU A 38 7.68 2.32 -3.14
N ALA A 39 8.14 3.08 -2.14
CA ALA A 39 8.05 4.54 -2.18
C ALA A 39 8.73 5.16 -3.42
N TRP A 40 9.87 4.59 -3.85
CA TRP A 40 10.60 5.05 -5.03
C TRP A 40 9.98 4.60 -6.37
N GLU A 41 9.01 3.68 -6.36
CA GLU A 41 8.29 3.24 -7.56
C GLU A 41 6.89 3.87 -7.67
N ARG A 42 6.48 4.65 -6.67
CA ARG A 42 5.21 5.35 -6.64
C ARG A 42 5.37 6.73 -7.26
N ASP A 43 4.59 6.96 -8.32
CA ASP A 43 4.38 8.29 -8.83
C ASP A 43 3.58 9.08 -7.79
N GLU A 44 4.22 10.06 -7.13
CA GLU A 44 3.64 10.85 -6.04
C GLU A 44 2.33 11.56 -6.45
N ALA A 45 2.08 11.71 -7.76
CA ALA A 45 0.86 12.27 -8.33
C ALA A 45 -0.38 11.34 -8.28
N ALA A 46 -0.23 10.05 -7.94
CA ALA A 46 -1.32 9.07 -7.99
C ALA A 46 -2.08 8.88 -6.66
N VAL A 47 -1.80 9.70 -5.63
CA VAL A 47 -2.42 9.62 -4.29
C VAL A 47 -3.84 10.20 -4.27
N GLU A 48 -4.42 10.56 -5.41
CA GLU A 48 -5.86 10.80 -5.53
C GLU A 48 -6.62 9.47 -5.69
N ASP A 49 -7.58 9.24 -4.78
CA ASP A 49 -8.58 8.16 -4.82
C ASP A 49 -9.42 8.26 -6.10
N LYS A 50 -8.88 7.77 -7.22
CA LYS A 50 -9.64 7.54 -8.44
C LYS A 50 -10.04 6.07 -8.46
N PRO A 51 -11.34 5.75 -8.58
CA PRO A 51 -11.80 4.38 -8.64
C PRO A 51 -11.13 3.68 -9.82
N ALA A 52 -10.62 2.47 -9.56
CA ALA A 52 -9.90 1.66 -10.53
C ALA A 52 -10.70 1.51 -11.83
N LYS A 53 -10.31 2.23 -12.89
CA LYS A 53 -10.76 1.91 -14.25
C LYS A 53 -10.11 0.58 -14.63
N GLY A 54 -10.92 -0.48 -14.60
CA GLY A 54 -10.58 -1.79 -15.14
C GLY A 54 -10.00 -1.63 -16.56
N LYS A 55 -8.75 -2.05 -16.73
CA LYS A 55 -8.18 -2.21 -18.07
C LYS A 55 -8.59 -3.58 -18.58
N SER A 56 -9.72 -3.63 -19.28
CA SER A 56 -9.97 -4.69 -20.26
C SER A 56 -8.86 -4.60 -21.31
N LYS A 57 -7.86 -5.46 -21.21
CA LYS A 57 -7.05 -5.82 -22.38
C LYS A 57 -7.56 -7.17 -22.88
N ALA A 58 -8.58 -7.10 -23.74
CA ALA A 58 -8.80 -8.13 -24.74
C ALA A 58 -7.53 -8.17 -25.61
N LYS A 59 -6.85 -9.31 -25.61
CA LYS A 59 -5.76 -9.58 -26.54
C LYS A 59 -6.38 -10.37 -27.69
N ALA A 60 -6.35 -9.77 -28.87
CA ALA A 60 -6.69 -10.37 -30.15
C ALA A 60 -5.74 -11.53 -30.50
#